data_AF-R9T4K2-F1
#
_entry.id   AF-R9T4K2-F1
#
_cell.length_a   1.000
_cell.length_b   1.000
_cell.length_c   1.000
_cell.angle_alpha   90.00
_cell.angle_beta   90.00
_cell.angle_gamma   90.00
#
_symmetry.space_group_name_H-M   'P 1'
#
loop_
_entity.id
_entity.type
_entity.pdbx_description
1 polymer ?
#
loop_
_entity_poly.entity_id
_entity_poly.type
_entity_poly.pdbx_seq_one_letter_code
_entity_poly.pdbx_strand_id
1 'polypeptide(L)'
;MWKVLGVETPIIAAGDVWISRMSELSSRKKDAPKFRELLSKANIRYYFDTIREVHVFYVRFPSDVEMSDLEFFRDFIVKLEKSSKIPVVEYEGESQTHTTIISSDEEQDDHVGRNNWWELGEDEVRKYAF
;
A
#
# COMPACT_ATOMS: atom_id res chain seq x y z
N MET A 1 22.25 -3.14 -9.05
CA MET A 1 21.78 -3.34 -7.66
C MET A 1 20.58 -2.43 -7.38
N TRP A 2 19.58 -2.96 -6.66
CA TRP A 2 18.35 -2.23 -6.30
C TRP A 2 18.56 -1.35 -5.07
N LYS A 3 17.90 -0.19 -5.07
CA LYS A 3 17.75 0.67 -3.90
C LYS A 3 16.31 1.12 -3.74
N VAL A 4 15.88 1.26 -2.49
CA VAL A 4 14.59 1.85 -2.14
C VAL A 4 14.86 3.02 -1.20
N LEU A 5 14.45 4.23 -1.60
CA LEU A 5 14.70 5.47 -0.86
C LEU A 5 16.18 5.60 -0.40
N GLY A 6 17.08 5.30 -1.33
CA GLY A 6 18.54 5.40 -1.17
C GLY A 6 19.22 4.26 -0.42
N VAL A 7 18.47 3.25 0.03
CA VAL A 7 19.04 2.09 0.74
C VAL A 7 19.09 0.87 -0.18
N GLU A 8 20.28 0.28 -0.31
CA GLU A 8 20.50 -0.95 -1.05
C GLU A 8 19.71 -2.11 -0.43
N THR A 9 18.98 -2.83 -1.27
CA THR A 9 18.09 -3.91 -0.83
C THR A 9 17.87 -4.94 -1.92
N PRO A 10 17.69 -6.23 -1.63
CA PRO A 10 17.08 -7.14 -2.59
C PRO A 10 15.62 -6.71 -2.86
N ILE A 11 15.15 -6.95 -4.08
CA ILE A 11 13.82 -6.47 -4.51
C ILE A 11 12.67 -7.07 -3.68
N ILE A 12 12.85 -8.29 -3.18
CA ILE A 12 11.88 -8.98 -2.33
C ILE A 12 11.65 -8.28 -0.98
N ALA A 13 12.60 -7.46 -0.51
CA ALA A 13 12.51 -6.70 0.74
C ALA A 13 12.14 -5.22 0.51
N ALA A 14 11.79 -4.84 -0.72
CA ALA A 14 11.51 -3.45 -1.07
C ALA A 14 10.39 -2.83 -0.23
N GLY A 15 9.33 -3.60 0.07
CA GLY A 15 8.23 -3.16 0.93
C GLY A 15 8.72 -2.81 2.34
N ASP A 16 9.43 -3.72 3.00
CA ASP A 16 9.94 -3.52 4.36
C ASP A 16 10.90 -2.34 4.44
N VAL A 17 11.81 -2.21 3.45
CA VAL A 17 12.74 -1.08 3.37
C VAL A 17 12.00 0.22 3.15
N TRP A 18 10.98 0.25 2.29
CA TRP A 18 10.15 1.43 2.07
C TRP A 18 9.50 1.90 3.38
N ILE A 19 8.94 0.99 4.17
CA ILE A 19 8.31 1.28 5.47
C ILE A 19 9.33 1.89 6.44
N SER A 20 10.48 1.23 6.62
CA SER A 20 11.55 1.71 7.50
C SER A 20 11.99 3.12 7.10
N ARG A 21 12.23 3.32 5.80
CA ARG A 21 12.70 4.61 5.27
C ARG A 21 11.66 5.70 5.38
N MET A 22 10.38 5.42 5.14
CA MET A 22 9.30 6.38 5.37
C MET A 22 9.21 6.78 6.85
N SER A 23 9.33 5.83 7.77
CA SER A 23 9.35 6.10 9.21
C SER A 23 10.56 6.94 9.63
N GLU A 24 11.73 6.66 9.08
CA GLU A 24 12.96 7.44 9.32
C GLU A 24 12.86 8.86 8.75
N LEU A 25 12.41 9.01 7.50
CA LEU A 25 12.23 10.31 6.83
C LEU A 25 11.18 11.17 7.53
N SER A 26 10.15 10.54 8.12
CA SER A 26 9.13 11.24 8.90
C SER A 26 9.67 11.89 10.16
N SER A 27 10.74 11.35 10.78
CA SER A 27 11.20 11.69 12.14
C SER A 27 11.39 13.19 12.43
N ARG A 28 11.72 13.99 11.42
CA ARG A 28 12.01 15.42 11.54
C ARG A 28 10.79 16.32 11.23
N LYS A 29 9.61 15.75 11.01
CA LYS A 29 8.38 16.49 10.64
C LYS A 29 7.45 16.60 11.84
N LYS A 30 6.75 17.74 11.94
CA LYS A 30 5.79 18.02 13.03
C LYS A 30 4.71 16.93 13.15
N ASP A 31 4.15 16.49 12.02
CA ASP A 31 3.04 15.54 12.00
C ASP A 31 3.49 14.06 11.94
N ALA A 32 4.77 13.80 12.22
CA ALA A 32 5.33 12.45 12.25
C ALA A 32 4.63 11.47 13.19
N PRO A 33 4.16 11.87 14.40
CA PRO A 33 3.45 10.95 15.28
C PRO A 33 2.18 10.39 14.65
N LYS A 34 1.35 11.25 14.06
CA LYS A 34 0.11 10.84 13.37
C LYS A 34 0.42 9.92 12.19
N PHE A 35 1.42 10.28 11.38
CA PHE A 35 1.83 9.46 10.24
C PHE A 35 2.29 8.05 10.68
N ARG A 36 3.08 7.95 11.74
CA ARG A 36 3.59 6.66 12.25
C ARG A 36 2.49 5.79 12.83
N GLU A 37 1.52 6.40 13.51
CA GLU A 37 0.35 5.68 14.00
C GLU A 37 -0.44 5.07 12.83
N LEU A 38 -0.70 5.85 11.78
CA LEU A 38 -1.35 5.33 10.57
C LEU A 38 -0.51 4.25 9.89
N LEU A 39 0.80 4.49 9.72
CA LEU A 39 1.71 3.52 9.12
C LEU A 39 1.69 2.18 9.88
N SER A 40 1.55 2.19 11.22
CA SER A 40 1.46 0.96 12.02
C SER A 40 0.16 0.18 11.86
N LYS A 41 -0.93 0.84 11.45
CA LYS A 41 -2.23 0.20 11.18
C LYS A 41 -2.28 -0.38 9.76
N ALA A 42 -1.43 0.08 8.86
CA ALA A 42 -1.44 -0.32 7.47
C ALA A 42 -0.81 -1.72 7.26
N ASN A 43 -1.50 -2.56 6.50
CA ASN A 43 -0.92 -3.74 5.88
C ASN A 43 -0.31 -3.35 4.54
N ILE A 44 1.02 -3.42 4.44
CA ILE A 44 1.75 -2.94 3.27
C ILE A 44 2.29 -4.13 2.51
N ARG A 45 1.97 -4.20 1.23
CA ARG A 45 2.46 -5.22 0.31
C ARG A 45 3.21 -4.55 -0.82
N TYR A 46 4.27 -5.20 -1.26
CA TYR A 46 5.05 -4.78 -2.40
C TYR A 46 4.97 -5.83 -3.50
N TYR A 47 4.80 -5.39 -4.74
CA TYR A 47 4.95 -6.23 -5.92
C TYR A 47 5.41 -5.40 -7.11
N PHE A 48 6.02 -6.07 -8.09
CA PHE A 48 6.41 -5.47 -9.35
C PHE A 48 5.44 -5.92 -10.44
N ASP A 49 4.73 -4.97 -11.03
CA ASP A 49 3.88 -5.23 -12.20
C ASP A 49 4.79 -5.34 -13.43
N THR A 50 5.01 -6.56 -13.90
CA THR A 50 5.89 -6.84 -15.04
C THR A 50 5.30 -6.41 -16.38
N ILE A 51 3.99 -6.21 -16.48
CA ILE A 51 3.34 -5.80 -17.73
C ILE A 51 3.52 -4.29 -17.92
N ARG A 52 3.36 -3.54 -16.84
CA ARG A 52 3.48 -2.07 -16.85
C ARG A 52 4.88 -1.57 -16.48
N GLU A 53 5.74 -2.47 -16.01
CA GLU A 53 7.08 -2.17 -15.47
C GLU A 53 7.03 -1.12 -14.33
N VAL A 54 6.09 -1.33 -13.40
CA VAL A 54 5.86 -0.41 -12.27
C VAL A 54 6.02 -1.13 -10.93
N HIS A 55 6.78 -0.50 -10.03
CA HIS A 55 6.86 -0.91 -8.63
C HIS A 55 5.63 -0.43 -7.86
N VAL A 56 4.88 -1.35 -7.26
CA VAL A 56 3.64 -1.03 -6.56
C VAL A 56 3.82 -1.23 -5.06
N PHE A 57 3.59 -0.15 -4.30
CA PHE A 57 3.46 -0.18 -2.85
C PHE A 57 1.98 -0.10 -2.51
N TYR A 58 1.38 -1.24 -2.19
CA TYR A 58 -0.04 -1.34 -1.85
C TYR A 58 -0.22 -1.24 -0.34
N VAL A 59 -0.80 -0.13 0.10
CA VAL A 59 -1.03 0.23 1.50
C VAL A 59 -2.51 0.04 1.81
N ARG A 60 -2.83 -1.01 2.56
CA ARG A 60 -4.21 -1.30 2.97
C ARG A 60 -4.44 -0.94 4.42
N PHE A 61 -5.42 -0.11 4.67
CA PHE A 61 -5.88 0.25 6.00
C PHE A 61 -7.10 -0.60 6.41
N PRO A 62 -7.37 -0.74 7.72
CA PRO A 62 -8.65 -1.25 8.17
C PRO A 62 -9.79 -0.27 7.80
N SER A 63 -11.02 -0.78 7.73
CA SER A 63 -12.21 -0.05 7.28
C SER A 63 -12.69 1.04 8.27
N ASP A 64 -12.13 1.06 9.49
CA ASP A 64 -12.40 2.07 10.52
C ASP A 64 -11.55 3.34 10.36
N VAL A 65 -10.62 3.37 9.38
CA VAL A 65 -9.79 4.55 9.10
C VAL A 65 -10.57 5.54 8.27
N GLU A 66 -10.73 6.75 8.81
CA GLU A 66 -11.45 7.85 8.17
C GLU A 66 -10.76 8.32 6.88
N MET A 67 -11.56 8.74 5.90
CA MET A 67 -11.04 9.26 4.62
C MET A 67 -10.04 10.41 4.81
N SER A 68 -10.29 11.30 5.78
CA SER A 68 -9.39 12.43 6.07
C SER A 68 -8.00 11.99 6.55
N ASP A 69 -7.90 10.81 7.18
CA ASP A 69 -6.63 10.23 7.59
C ASP A 69 -5.89 9.58 6.42
N LEU A 70 -6.61 8.97 5.48
CA LEU A 70 -6.05 8.46 4.23
C LEU A 70 -5.49 9.59 3.36
N GLU A 71 -6.22 10.70 3.25
CA GLU A 71 -5.78 11.90 2.53
C GLU A 71 -4.54 12.52 3.18
N PHE A 72 -4.54 12.64 4.51
CA PHE A 72 -3.36 13.08 5.27
C PHE A 72 -2.16 12.16 5.00
N PHE A 73 -2.35 10.84 5.04
CA PHE A 73 -1.29 9.86 4.82
C PHE A 73 -0.71 9.97 3.41
N ARG A 74 -1.57 10.06 2.39
CA ARG A 74 -1.17 10.31 0.98
C ARG A 74 -0.31 11.56 0.86
N ASP A 75 -0.80 12.68 1.37
CA ASP A 75 -0.11 13.97 1.24
C ASP A 75 1.22 13.98 1.99
N PHE A 76 1.28 13.28 3.12
CA PHE A 76 2.49 13.13 3.90
C PHE A 76 3.54 12.31 3.13
N ILE A 77 3.18 11.19 2.49
CA ILE A 77 4.09 10.41 1.63
C ILE A 77 4.66 11.28 0.52
N VAL A 78 3.80 11.95 -0.24
CA VAL A 78 4.23 12.81 -1.36
C VAL A 78 5.20 13.89 -0.88
N LYS A 79 4.94 14.45 0.32
CA LYS A 79 5.83 15.43 0.94
C LYS A 79 7.18 14.83 1.36
N LEU A 80 7.22 13.62 1.89
CA LEU A 80 8.46 12.93 2.25
C LEU A 80 9.30 12.66 1.02
N GLU A 81 8.72 12.04 -0.01
CA GLU A 81 9.39 11.70 -1.27
C GLU A 81 10.01 12.93 -1.92
N LYS A 82 9.21 13.99 -2.11
CA LYS A 82 9.71 15.27 -2.66
C LYS A 82 10.84 15.88 -1.83
N SER A 83 10.79 15.74 -0.50
CA SER A 83 11.82 16.29 0.39
C SER A 83 13.12 15.48 0.39
N SER A 84 13.04 14.19 0.09
CA SER A 84 14.18 13.26 0.13
C SER A 84 15.15 13.48 -1.04
N LYS A 85 14.67 14.00 -2.18
CA LYS A 85 15.43 14.22 -3.43
C LYS A 85 16.16 12.98 -3.96
N ILE A 86 15.71 11.80 -3.55
CA ILE A 86 16.22 10.50 -4.00
C ILE A 86 15.06 9.75 -4.67
N PRO A 87 15.34 8.90 -5.69
CA PRO A 87 14.31 8.04 -6.26
C PRO A 87 13.69 7.13 -5.19
N VAL A 88 12.39 6.87 -5.31
CA VAL A 88 11.71 5.92 -4.43
C VAL A 88 12.20 4.51 -4.70
N VAL A 89 12.37 4.15 -5.98
CA VAL A 89 13.02 2.91 -6.42
C VAL A 89 14.08 3.26 -7.45
N GLU A 90 15.27 2.68 -7.30
CA GLU A 90 16.41 2.83 -8.20
C GLU A 90 16.99 1.45 -8.52
N TYR A 91 17.39 1.23 -9.77
CA TYR A 91 18.17 0.07 -10.19
C TYR A 91 19.39 0.54 -10.96
N GLU A 92 20.59 0.19 -10.48
CA GLU A 92 21.86 0.51 -11.17
C GLU A 92 22.06 2.01 -11.47
N GLY A 93 21.54 2.88 -10.59
CA GLY A 93 21.64 4.34 -10.74
C GLY A 93 20.52 4.95 -11.58
N GLU A 94 19.61 4.14 -12.11
CA GLU A 94 18.45 4.61 -12.88
C GLU A 94 17.18 4.61 -12.04
N SER A 95 16.48 5.74 -12.02
CA SER A 95 15.19 5.88 -11.35
C SER A 95 14.13 5.01 -12.02
N GLN A 96 13.40 4.23 -11.22
CA GLN A 96 12.35 3.34 -11.71
C GLN A 96 10.96 3.93 -11.46
N THR A 97 10.00 3.53 -12.29
CA THR A 97 8.61 3.96 -12.14
C THR A 97 7.98 3.24 -10.94
N HIS A 98 7.28 3.99 -10.09
CA HIS A 98 6.56 3.40 -8.96
C HIS A 98 5.19 4.06 -8.80
N THR A 99 4.31 3.37 -8.08
CA THR A 99 3.02 3.89 -7.63
C THR A 99 2.74 3.40 -6.22
N THR A 100 2.08 4.25 -5.43
CA THR A 100 1.61 3.90 -4.10
C THR A 100 0.09 3.89 -4.14
N ILE A 101 -0.50 2.73 -3.89
CA ILE A 101 -1.95 2.57 -3.84
C ILE A 101 -2.36 2.58 -2.38
N ILE A 102 -3.32 3.43 -2.03
CA ILE A 102 -3.87 3.53 -0.68
C ILE A 102 -5.34 3.14 -0.76
N SER A 103 -5.75 2.17 0.05
CA SER A 103 -7.14 1.73 0.15
C SER A 103 -7.48 1.36 1.58
N SER A 104 -8.72 1.60 1.97
CA SER A 104 -9.34 1.08 3.20
C SER A 104 -10.46 0.08 2.88
N ASP A 105 -10.57 -0.34 1.62
CA ASP A 105 -11.63 -1.24 1.18
C ASP A 105 -11.38 -2.65 1.70
N GLU A 106 -12.46 -3.29 2.12
CA GLU A 106 -12.47 -4.73 2.30
C GLU A 106 -12.45 -5.37 0.90
N GLU A 107 -11.42 -6.17 0.60
CA GLU A 107 -11.56 -7.26 -0.37
C GLU A 107 -12.77 -8.07 0.07
N GLN A 108 -13.93 -7.82 -0.56
CA GLN A 108 -14.99 -8.81 -0.57
C GLN A 108 -14.44 -10.00 -1.33
N ASP A 109 -14.18 -11.08 -0.62
CA ASP A 109 -13.95 -12.37 -1.25
C ASP A 109 -15.27 -12.85 -1.85
N ASP A 110 -15.56 -12.39 -3.07
CA ASP A 110 -16.73 -12.78 -3.85
C ASP A 110 -16.79 -14.31 -4.10
N HIS A 111 -15.71 -15.06 -3.83
CA HIS A 111 -15.71 -16.52 -3.94
C HIS A 111 -16.32 -17.25 -2.73
N VAL A 112 -16.43 -16.62 -1.56
CA VAL A 112 -17.13 -17.24 -0.41
C VAL A 112 -18.62 -17.37 -0.71
N GLY A 113 -19.21 -16.36 -1.37
CA GLY A 113 -20.62 -16.36 -1.78
C GLY A 113 -20.96 -17.40 -2.85
N ARG A 114 -19.97 -17.96 -3.56
CA ARG A 114 -20.17 -19.01 -4.59
C ARG A 114 -20.04 -20.44 -4.10
N ASN A 115 -19.37 -20.66 -2.98
CA ASN A 115 -19.05 -22.01 -2.52
C ASN A 115 -20.04 -22.60 -1.52
N ASN A 116 -21.07 -21.89 -1.05
CA ASN A 116 -22.08 -22.44 -0.13
C ASN A 116 -23.50 -22.41 -0.70
N TRP A 117 -23.67 -22.53 -2.02
CA TRP A 117 -25.00 -22.48 -2.67
C TRP A 117 -25.93 -23.62 -2.21
N TRP A 118 -25.36 -24.70 -1.68
CA TRP A 118 -26.09 -25.83 -1.10
C TRP A 118 -26.51 -25.61 0.37
N GLU A 119 -26.05 -24.54 1.02
CA GLU A 119 -26.45 -24.17 2.39
C GLU A 119 -27.51 -23.04 2.42
N LEU A 120 -27.69 -22.36 1.29
CA LEU A 120 -28.70 -21.31 1.13
C LEU A 120 -30.08 -21.96 0.91
N GLY A 121 -31.08 -21.49 1.64
CA GLY A 121 -32.47 -21.89 1.40
C GLY A 121 -32.93 -21.44 0.00
N GLU A 122 -33.90 -22.16 -0.59
CA GLU A 122 -34.44 -21.88 -1.95
C GLU A 122 -34.79 -20.40 -2.20
N ASP A 123 -35.18 -19.68 -1.14
CA ASP A 123 -35.55 -18.27 -1.21
C ASP A 123 -34.36 -17.30 -1.40
N GLU A 124 -33.16 -17.65 -0.93
CA GLU A 124 -31.96 -16.83 -1.12
C GLU A 124 -31.31 -17.05 -2.49
N VAL A 125 -31.38 -18.27 -3.02
CA VAL A 125 -30.88 -18.59 -4.37
C VAL A 125 -31.63 -17.79 -5.45
N ARG A 126 -32.93 -17.53 -5.24
CA ARG A 126 -33.74 -16.72 -6.17
C ARG A 126 -33.35 -15.25 -6.25
N LYS A 127 -32.68 -14.69 -5.24
CA LYS A 127 -32.21 -13.29 -5.28
C LYS A 127 -31.00 -13.07 -6.20
N TYR A 128 -30.28 -14.14 -6.53
CA TYR A 128 -29.10 -14.11 -7.40
C TYR A 128 -29.38 -14.68 -8.80
N ALA A 129 -30.62 -15.12 -9.04
CA ALA A 129 -31.11 -15.42 -10.38
C ALA A 129 -31.76 -14.16 -10.95
N PHE A 130 -31.11 -13.58 -11.97
CA PHE A 130 -31.37 -12.32 -12.70
C PHE A 130 -30.63 -11.08 -12.20
#